data_AF-A0A7C5EVY0-F1
#
_entry.id   AF-A0A7C5EVY0-F1
#
_cell.length_a   1.000
_cell.length_b   1.000
_cell.length_c   1.000
_cell.angle_alpha   90.00
_cell.angle_beta   90.00
_cell.angle_gamma   90.00
#
_symmetry.space_group_name_H-M   'P 1'
#
loop_
_entity.id
_entity.type
_entity.pdbx_description
1 polymer ?
#
loop_
_entity_poly.entity_id
_entity_poly.type
_entity_poly.pdbx_seq_one_letter_code
_entity_poly.pdbx_strand_id
1 'polypeptide(L)' 'MTKEGPMCLATVYIEENGEMREVMREVAWIRFERDGVWLGQFMGKEEHLPLRLKSVDLLNSSVLLTPATEGEKDLLDPSV' A
#
# COMPACT_ATOMS: atom_id res chain seq x y z
N MET A 1 30.98 -13.25 2.56
CA MET A 1 29.76 -13.60 1.79
C MET A 1 28.58 -13.00 2.53
N THR A 2 28.15 -11.80 2.13
CA THR A 2 26.86 -11.25 2.55
C THR A 2 25.77 -12.18 2.01
N LYS A 3 25.02 -12.81 2.91
CA LYS A 3 23.91 -13.69 2.54
C LYS A 3 22.76 -12.77 2.11
N GLU A 4 22.71 -12.44 0.82
CA GLU A 4 21.58 -11.72 0.25
C GLU A 4 20.38 -12.69 0.30
N GLY A 5 19.46 -12.45 1.24
CA GLY A 5 18.17 -13.10 1.23
C GLY A 5 17.38 -12.67 -0.01
N PRO A 6 16.43 -13.48 -0.50
CA PRO A 6 15.61 -13.08 -1.64
C PRO A 6 14.87 -11.78 -1.30
N MET A 7 15.00 -10.77 -2.16
CA MET A 7 14.26 -9.51 -2.02
C MET A 7 12.78 -9.76 -2.33
N CYS A 8 11.91 -9.36 -1.39
CA CYS A 8 10.47 -9.38 -1.57
C CYS A 8 10.02 -7.95 -1.86
N LEU A 9 9.78 -7.66 -3.13
CA LEU A 9 9.27 -6.38 -3.62
C LEU A 9 7.85 -6.58 -4.12
N ALA A 10 7.00 -5.57 -3.96
CA ALA A 10 5.61 -5.62 -4.37
C ALA A 10 5.25 -4.64 -5.48
N THR A 11 4.15 -4.92 -6.17
CA THR A 11 3.45 -3.96 -7.03
C THR A 11 2.20 -3.47 -6.34
N VAL A 12 2.02 -2.15 -6.28
CA VAL A 12 0.85 -1.52 -5.66
C VAL A 12 -0.15 -1.13 -6.75
N TYR A 13 -1.41 -1.47 -6.51
CA TYR A 13 -2.57 -1.16 -7.34
C TYR A 13 -3.59 -0.34 -6.54
N ILE A 14 -4.42 0.40 -7.26
CA ILE A 14 -5.62 1.06 -6.72
C ILE A 14 -6.83 0.37 -7.34
N GLU A 15 -7.82 0.04 -6.52
CA GLU A 15 -9.15 -0.33 -6.99
C GLU A 15 -10.09 0.88 -6.93
N GLU A 16 -10.61 1.30 -8.07
CA GLU A 16 -11.63 2.33 -8.18
C GLU A 16 -12.73 1.85 -9.14
N ASN A 17 -13.99 1.88 -8.70
CA ASN A 17 -15.15 1.44 -9.50
C ASN A 17 -15.03 0.01 -10.06
N GLY A 18 -14.30 -0.87 -9.37
CA GLY A 18 -14.08 -2.26 -9.80
C GLY A 18 -12.94 -2.44 -10.82
N GLU A 19 -12.25 -1.36 -11.22
CA GLU A 19 -11.06 -1.43 -12.06
C GLU A 19 -9.80 -1.32 -11.20
N MET A 20 -8.79 -2.15 -11.52
CA MET A 20 -7.48 -2.11 -10.89
C MET A 20 -6.49 -1.34 -11.76
N ARG A 21 -5.89 -0.30 -11.21
CA ARG A 21 -4.83 0.48 -11.85
C ARG A 21 -3.53 0.35 -11.08
N GLU A 22 -2.44 0.06 -11.80
CA GLU A 22 -1.10 0.06 -11.22
C GLU A 22 -0.62 1.48 -10.88
N VAL A 23 0.00 1.65 -9.71
CA VAL A 23 0.52 2.95 -9.25
C VAL A 23 2.05 2.94 -9.09
N MET A 24 2.59 1.85 -8.55
CA MET A 24 4.03 1.74 -8.30
C MET A 24 4.48 0.28 -8.31
N ARG A 25 5.61 0.01 -8.97
CA ARG A 25 6.32 -1.28 -8.96
C ARG A 25 7.54 -1.22 -8.05
N GLU A 26 8.09 -2.39 -7.74
CA GLU A 26 9.32 -2.53 -6.97
C GLU A 26 9.26 -1.83 -5.61
N VAL A 27 8.08 -1.84 -4.99
CA VAL A 27 7.85 -1.24 -3.68
C VAL A 27 8.57 -2.07 -2.63
N ALA A 28 9.50 -1.43 -1.92
CA ALA A 28 10.33 -2.04 -0.89
C ALA A 28 9.76 -1.83 0.52
N TRP A 29 9.00 -0.75 0.72
CA TRP A 29 8.35 -0.49 2.00
C TRP A 29 7.08 0.32 1.82
N ILE A 30 6.18 0.15 2.79
CA ILE A 30 4.89 0.83 2.87
C ILE A 30 4.73 1.33 4.31
N ARG A 31 4.34 2.59 4.48
CA ARG A 31 4.01 3.16 5.80
C ARG A 31 2.60 3.70 5.78
N PHE A 32 1.82 3.32 6.79
CA PHE A 32 0.45 3.78 6.99
C PHE A 32 0.42 4.97 7.95
N GLU A 33 -0.20 6.06 7.52
CA GLU A 33 -0.38 7.27 8.31
C GLU A 33 -1.88 7.67 8.32
N ARG A 34 -2.24 8.63 9.17
CA ARG A 34 -3.65 9.03 9.34
C ARG A 34 -4.26 9.57 8.05
N ASP A 35 -3.46 10.24 7.23
CA ASP A 35 -3.85 10.92 6.00
C ASP A 35 -3.59 10.10 4.72
N GLY A 36 -3.01 8.89 4.83
CA GLY A 36 -2.78 8.06 3.66
C GLY A 36 -1.74 6.97 3.84
N VAL A 37 -1.14 6.59 2.71
CA VAL A 37 -0.09 5.58 2.62
C VAL A 37 1.11 6.17 1.91
N TRP A 38 2.28 6.03 2.51
CA TRP A 38 3.56 6.29 1.87
C TRP A 38 4.12 5.00 1.26
N LEU A 39 4.52 5.08 0.00
CA LEU A 39 5.14 4.01 -0.76
C LEU A 39 6.59 4.38 -1.08
N GLY A 40 7.52 3.48 -0.82
CA GLY A 40 8.91 3.64 -1.21
C GLY A 40 9.35 2.59 -2.21
N GLN A 41 9.81 3.03 -3.37
CA GLN A 41 10.42 2.15 -4.37
C GLN A 41 11.85 1.77 -3.94
N PHE A 42 12.28 0.54 -4.25
CA PHE A 42 13.57 -0.01 -3.80
C PHE A 42 14.78 0.87 -4.17
N MET A 43 14.79 1.44 -5.37
CA MET A 43 15.85 2.35 -5.83
C MET A 43 15.25 3.59 -6.48
N GLY A 44 14.43 4.35 -5.75
CA GLY A 44 13.83 5.50 -6.40
C GLY A 44 12.91 6.33 -5.53
N LYS A 45 11.75 6.61 -6.11
CA LYS A 45 10.80 7.60 -5.62
C LYS A 45 10.04 7.12 -4.39
N GLU A 46 9.65 8.10 -3.59
CA GLU A 46 8.64 7.96 -2.57
C GLU A 46 7.37 8.68 -3.03
N GLU A 47 6.20 8.12 -2.73
CA GLU A 47 4.92 8.69 -3.12
C GLU A 47 3.91 8.56 -1.97
N HIS A 48 3.22 9.66 -1.68
CA HIS A 48 2.12 9.68 -0.71
C HIS A 48 0.79 9.65 -1.43
N LEU A 49 -0.07 8.68 -1.06
CA LEU A 49 -1.39 8.52 -1.61
C LEU A 49 -2.43 8.62 -0.49
N PRO A 50 -3.46 9.49 -0.60
CA PRO A 50 -4.52 9.63 0.40
C PRO A 50 -5.55 8.48 0.29
N LEU A 51 -5.05 7.24 0.36
CA LEU A 51 -5.79 6.01 0.18
C LEU A 51 -5.61 5.11 1.42
N ARG A 52 -6.29 3.97 1.42
CA ARG A 52 -6.22 2.96 2.48
C ARG A 52 -5.80 1.62 1.92
N LEU A 53 -5.18 0.80 2.78
CA LEU A 53 -4.89 -0.58 2.46
C LEU A 53 -6.20 -1.37 2.37
N LYS A 54 -6.44 -2.01 1.24
CA LYS A 54 -7.55 -2.95 1.06
C LYS A 54 -7.10 -4.39 1.31
N SER A 55 -6.00 -4.80 0.69
CA SER A 55 -5.48 -6.17 0.84
C SER A 55 -3.99 -6.26 0.48
N VAL A 56 -3.36 -7.33 0.96
CA VAL A 56 -2.00 -7.72 0.60
C VAL A 56 -2.03 -9.18 0.14
N ASP A 57 -1.55 -9.43 -1.07
CA ASP A 57 -1.33 -10.77 -1.60
C ASP A 57 0.17 -11.03 -1.69
N LEU A 58 0.68 -11.78 -0.71
CA LEU A 58 2.10 -12.12 -0.61
C LEU A 58 2.54 -13.17 -1.64
N LEU A 59 1.61 -13.95 -2.20
CA LEU A 59 1.95 -14.97 -3.21
C LEU A 59 2.19 -14.29 -4.56
N ASN A 60 1.40 -13.28 -4.89
CA ASN A 60 1.51 -12.50 -6.12
C ASN A 60 2.33 -11.21 -5.95
N SER A 61 2.90 -10.99 -4.76
CA SER A 61 3.64 -9.76 -4.42
C SER A 61 2.87 -8.50 -4.80
N SER A 62 1.59 -8.43 -4.42
CA SER A 62 0.73 -7.30 -4.76
C SER A 62 0.05 -6.70 -3.54
N VAL A 63 -0.15 -5.40 -3.60
CA VAL A 63 -0.84 -4.62 -2.57
C VAL A 63 -1.94 -3.84 -3.25
N LEU A 64 -3.15 -3.92 -2.70
CA LEU A 64 -4.31 -3.21 -3.21
C LEU A 64 -4.68 -2.08 -2.27
N LEU A 65 -4.82 -0.88 -2.83
CA LEU A 65 -5.30 0.30 -2.16
C LEU A 65 -6.71 0.66 -2.63
N THR A 66 -7.46 1.33 -1.77
CA THR A 66 -8.83 1.81 -2.05
C THR A 66 -9.02 3.20 -1.47
N PRO A 67 -9.93 4.03 -2.04
CA PRO A 67 -10.40 5.22 -1.36
C PRO A 67 -10.99 4.88 0.02
N ALA A 68 -10.83 5.79 0.99
CA ALA A 68 -11.47 5.63 2.29
C ALA A 68 -13.00 5.74 2.14
N THR A 69 -13.75 4.70 2.52
CA THR A 69 -15.21 4.78 2.60
C THR A 69 -15.62 5.51 3.88
N GLU A 70 -16.69 6.29 3.82
CA GLU A 70 -17.15 7.15 4.93
C GLU A 70 -17.44 6.39 6.24
N GLY A 71 -17.67 5.07 6.20
CA GLY A 71 -17.99 4.25 7.38
C GLY A 71 -16.80 3.69 8.19
N GLU A 72 -15.56 3.86 7.75
CA GLU A 72 -14.37 3.31 8.46
C GLU A 72 -13.67 4.35 9.36
N LYS A 73 -14.11 5.62 9.30
CA LYS A 73 -13.63 6.69 10.19
C LYS A 73 -14.02 6.48 11.65
N ASP A 74 -15.13 5.78 11.91
CA ASP A 74 -15.69 5.62 13.25
C ASP A 74 -15.05 4.46 14.05
N LEU A 75 -14.29 3.57 13.40
CA LEU A 75 -13.64 2.42 14.06
C LEU A 75 -12.25 2.77 14.65
N LEU A 76 -11.79 4.01 14.49
CA LEU A 76 -10.50 4.49 14.97
C LEU A 76 -10.63 5.69 15.94
N ASP A 77 -11.83 6.00 16.42
CA ASP A 77 -11.98 6.90 17.56
C ASP A 77 -11.66 6.11 18.85
N PRO A 78 -10.58 6.42 19.59
CA PRO A 78 -10.31 5.83 20.90
C PRO A 78 -11.32 6.24 21.99
N SER A 79 -12.35 7.02 21.63
CA SER A 79 -13.40 7.52 22.52
C SER A 79 -14.74 6.76 22.43
N VAL A 80 -14.83 5.71 21.60
CA VAL A 80 -15.94 4.74 21.59
C VAL A 80 -15.57 3.49 22.37
#